data_AF-A0A352FNV7-F1
#
_entry.id   AF-A0A352FNV7-F1
#
_cell.length_a   1.000
_cell.length_b   1.000
_cell.length_c   1.000
_cell.angle_alpha   90.00
_cell.angle_beta   90.00
_cell.angle_gamma   90.00
#
_symmetry.space_group_name_H-M   'P 1'
#
loop_
_entity.id
_entity.type
_entity.pdbx_description
1 polymer ?
#
loop_
_entity_poly.entity_id
_entity_poly.type
_entity_poly.pdbx_seq_one_letter_code
_entity_poly.pdbx_strand_id
1 'polypeptide(L)'
;MAGRTMMKIFLAVVILFALTGVMEAQSGRRSTGGSTTSTTTTTPSVAGPKTTEKKPAPAPKLQLLVGIDREEVFNNVPYYIYDTVLDNVIRRLGDAEIVFANSGGKMTRGDASKAAKQEKVRWVVNLEIRSIYSDSGRQVKNNQDELVISYAVMEPDTAKIKHSGVTRQHIYQNGRGGVSLPSKNGGVYSEYSIKQAAIEAADRILSDFDISVRQGSPF
;
A
#
# COMPACT_ATOMS: atom_id res chain seq x y z
N MET A 1 -22.54 51.24 16.58
CA MET A 1 -21.44 51.01 17.55
C MET A 1 -21.24 49.52 17.93
N ALA A 2 -21.80 48.53 17.23
CA ALA A 2 -21.69 47.11 17.62
C ALA A 2 -20.49 46.34 17.01
N GLY A 3 -19.94 46.77 15.87
CA GLY A 3 -18.87 46.03 15.17
C GLY A 3 -17.49 46.08 15.84
N ARG A 4 -17.19 47.16 16.58
CA ARG A 4 -15.88 47.33 17.26
C ARG A 4 -15.72 46.40 18.47
N THR A 5 -16.81 45.93 19.05
CA THR A 5 -16.80 45.05 20.24
C THR A 5 -16.62 43.59 19.83
N MET A 6 -17.25 43.16 18.73
CA MET A 6 -17.09 41.81 18.18
C MET A 6 -15.66 41.53 17.70
N MET A 7 -15.00 42.51 17.08
CA MET A 7 -13.62 42.35 16.59
C MET A 7 -12.60 42.17 17.73
N LYS A 8 -12.84 42.80 18.89
CA LYS A 8 -11.98 42.64 20.08
C LYS A 8 -12.13 41.28 20.75
N ILE A 9 -13.35 40.72 20.75
CA ILE A 9 -13.62 39.38 21.28
C ILE A 9 -12.98 38.32 20.38
N PHE A 10 -13.08 38.48 19.06
CA PHE A 10 -12.48 37.54 18.11
C PHE A 10 -10.93 37.54 18.21
N LEU A 11 -10.31 38.71 18.37
CA LEU A 11 -8.86 38.82 18.54
C LEU A 11 -8.37 38.19 19.86
N ALA A 12 -9.16 38.28 20.94
CA ALA A 12 -8.83 37.69 22.23
C ALA A 12 -8.87 36.14 22.19
N VAL A 13 -9.79 35.54 21.41
CA VAL A 13 -9.89 34.08 21.26
C VAL A 13 -8.73 33.50 20.46
N VAL A 14 -8.24 34.22 19.43
CA VAL A 14 -7.08 33.77 18.63
C VAL A 14 -5.78 33.80 19.44
N ILE A 15 -5.59 34.81 20.30
CA ILE A 15 -4.41 34.89 21.19
C ILE A 15 -4.44 33.77 22.25
N LEU A 16 -5.62 33.37 22.73
CA LEU A 16 -5.75 32.29 23.72
C LEU A 16 -5.39 30.90 23.15
N PHE A 17 -5.60 30.67 21.85
CA PHE A 17 -5.23 29.41 21.18
C PHE A 17 -3.75 29.32 20.77
N ALA A 18 -3.00 30.43 20.76
CA ALA A 18 -1.60 30.46 20.34
C ALA A 18 -0.59 30.03 21.44
N LEU A 19 -1.06 29.72 22.66
CA LEU A 19 -0.20 29.45 23.83
C LEU A 19 -0.10 27.96 24.22
N THR A 20 -0.75 27.04 23.50
CA THR A 20 -0.63 25.59 23.76
C THR A 20 0.37 24.94 22.81
N GLY A 21 1.65 25.24 23.00
CA GLY A 21 2.74 24.60 22.26
C GLY A 21 3.96 24.45 23.16
N VAL A 22 3.92 23.47 24.08
CA VAL A 22 5.05 23.15 24.96
C VAL A 22 5.38 21.67 24.85
N MET A 23 6.58 21.43 24.30
CA MET A 23 7.56 20.39 24.62
C MET A 23 7.09 18.94 24.74
N GLU A 24 7.59 18.09 23.83
CA GLU A 24 8.18 16.81 24.23
C GLU A 24 9.60 16.70 23.67
N ALA A 25 10.56 16.84 24.57
CA ALA A 25 11.93 16.39 24.40
C ALA A 25 12.17 15.32 25.46
N GLN A 26 13.07 14.38 25.12
CA GLN A 26 13.85 13.52 26.01
C GLN A 26 13.41 12.05 26.11
N SER A 27 14.20 11.18 25.45
CA SER A 27 14.91 10.06 26.08
C SER A 27 15.78 9.42 24.99
N GLY A 28 17.11 9.54 24.99
CA GLY A 28 17.99 9.07 26.05
C GLY A 28 18.53 7.68 25.69
N ARG A 29 19.63 7.60 24.92
CA ARG A 29 20.54 6.44 25.00
C ARG A 29 21.97 6.83 24.65
N ARG A 30 22.84 6.46 25.59
CA ARG A 30 24.24 6.82 25.80
C ARG A 30 25.15 6.51 24.62
N SER A 31 26.09 7.41 24.39
CA SER A 31 27.42 7.11 23.88
C SER A 31 28.29 6.47 24.97
N THR A 32 28.85 5.31 24.68
CA THR A 32 30.11 4.78 25.26
C THR A 32 30.73 3.99 24.11
N GLY A 33 31.88 4.36 23.56
CA GLY A 33 33.18 4.33 24.25
C GLY A 33 33.89 3.06 23.79
N GLY A 34 35.00 3.20 23.05
CA GLY A 34 35.60 2.12 22.27
C GLY A 34 36.61 1.22 23.00
N SER A 35 37.29 0.44 22.16
CA SER A 35 38.58 -0.26 22.34
C SER A 35 38.59 -1.56 23.16
N THR A 36 38.85 -2.71 22.51
CA THR A 36 40.20 -3.34 22.49
C THR A 36 40.21 -4.69 21.76
N THR A 37 41.29 -4.87 21.01
CA THR A 37 41.81 -6.08 20.38
C THR A 37 42.19 -7.15 21.40
N SER A 38 41.92 -8.43 21.13
CA SER A 38 42.87 -9.53 21.40
C SER A 38 42.53 -10.80 20.64
N THR A 39 43.55 -11.30 19.97
CA THR A 39 43.69 -12.51 19.15
C THR A 39 44.08 -13.71 20.03
N THR A 40 44.12 -14.91 19.41
CA THR A 40 44.75 -16.21 19.82
C THR A 40 43.84 -17.23 20.53
N THR A 41 43.87 -18.56 20.32
CA THR A 41 44.56 -19.50 19.40
C THR A 41 44.03 -20.94 19.66
N THR A 42 43.77 -21.70 18.58
CA THR A 42 43.77 -23.19 18.30
C THR A 42 43.48 -24.31 19.35
N THR A 43 42.40 -25.10 19.07
CA THR A 43 42.35 -26.58 18.74
C THR A 43 42.58 -27.66 19.84
N PRO A 44 42.16 -28.96 19.71
CA PRO A 44 40.93 -29.64 19.23
C PRO A 44 40.27 -30.59 20.28
N SER A 45 39.09 -31.16 19.94
CA SER A 45 38.79 -32.63 19.95
C SER A 45 37.48 -33.09 20.64
N VAL A 46 36.83 -34.03 19.92
CA VAL A 46 35.87 -35.09 20.33
C VAL A 46 34.36 -34.84 20.20
N ALA A 47 33.80 -35.52 19.18
CA ALA A 47 32.49 -36.16 19.04
C ALA A 47 31.22 -35.39 19.44
N GLY A 48 30.47 -34.98 18.42
CA GLY A 48 29.22 -34.25 18.57
C GLY A 48 28.01 -35.10 18.96
N PRO A 49 26.94 -34.45 19.44
CA PRO A 49 25.59 -34.91 19.24
C PRO A 49 25.15 -34.51 17.82
N LYS A 50 24.54 -35.45 17.08
CA LYS A 50 23.83 -35.14 15.83
C LYS A 50 22.80 -34.04 16.12
N THR A 51 23.11 -32.81 15.75
CA THR A 51 22.11 -31.76 15.59
C THR A 51 21.16 -32.26 14.52
N THR A 52 20.00 -32.77 14.93
CA THR A 52 18.86 -32.95 14.03
C THR A 52 18.62 -31.59 13.40
N GLU A 53 19.00 -31.48 12.13
CA GLU A 53 18.76 -30.34 11.27
C GLU A 53 17.26 -30.05 11.34
N LYS A 54 16.90 -29.00 12.08
CA LYS A 54 15.52 -28.57 12.24
C LYS A 54 15.10 -28.13 10.86
N LYS A 55 14.35 -28.99 10.15
CA LYS A 55 13.70 -28.68 8.87
C LYS A 55 13.18 -27.25 8.97
N PRO A 56 13.58 -26.34 8.06
CA PRO A 56 13.12 -24.96 8.11
C PRO A 56 11.61 -24.98 8.26
N ALA A 57 11.10 -24.36 9.34
CA ALA A 57 9.67 -24.21 9.49
C ALA A 57 9.15 -23.56 8.21
N PRO A 58 8.08 -24.09 7.59
CA PRO A 58 7.54 -23.49 6.38
C PRO A 58 7.30 -22.01 6.67
N ALA A 59 7.78 -21.13 5.78
CA ALA A 59 7.65 -19.70 5.94
C ALA A 59 6.18 -19.35 6.25
N PRO A 60 5.93 -18.44 7.20
CA PRO A 60 4.57 -18.10 7.61
C PRO A 60 3.79 -17.64 6.37
N LYS A 61 2.68 -18.32 6.11
CA LYS A 61 1.81 -18.04 4.96
C LYS A 61 1.02 -16.76 5.22
N LEU A 62 1.25 -15.73 4.43
CA LEU A 62 0.46 -14.49 4.45
C LEU A 62 -0.89 -14.75 3.78
N GLN A 63 -1.99 -14.47 4.47
CA GLN A 63 -3.33 -14.57 3.90
C GLN A 63 -3.92 -13.18 3.69
N LEU A 64 -4.40 -12.91 2.47
CA LEU A 64 -4.96 -11.62 2.07
C LEU A 64 -6.41 -11.82 1.58
N LEU A 65 -7.32 -10.99 2.06
CA LEU A 65 -8.66 -10.80 1.47
C LEU A 65 -8.66 -9.47 0.73
N VAL A 66 -8.77 -9.50 -0.59
CA VAL A 66 -8.65 -8.32 -1.45
C VAL A 66 -10.03 -7.96 -1.99
N GLY A 67 -10.50 -6.75 -1.72
CA GLY A 67 -11.74 -6.22 -2.31
C GLY A 67 -11.53 -4.86 -2.93
N ILE A 68 -12.48 -4.45 -3.75
CA ILE A 68 -12.41 -3.18 -4.50
C ILE A 68 -13.68 -2.36 -4.31
N ASP A 69 -13.50 -1.07 -4.05
CA ASP A 69 -14.58 -0.11 -3.96
C ASP A 69 -15.10 0.21 -5.36
N ARG A 70 -16.41 0.05 -5.56
CA ARG A 70 -17.13 0.32 -6.81
C ARG A 70 -18.16 1.43 -6.67
N GLU A 71 -18.25 2.06 -5.49
CA GLU A 71 -19.30 3.03 -5.17
C GLU A 71 -18.86 4.48 -5.41
N GLU A 72 -17.63 4.72 -5.88
CA GLU A 72 -17.14 6.07 -6.15
C GLU A 72 -17.80 6.67 -7.40
N VAL A 73 -18.97 7.30 -7.19
CA VAL A 73 -19.89 7.84 -8.20
C VAL A 73 -19.26 8.91 -9.12
N PHE A 74 -18.14 9.50 -8.70
CA PHE A 74 -17.49 10.60 -9.43
C PHE A 74 -16.55 10.14 -10.55
N ASN A 75 -16.25 8.84 -10.62
CA ASN A 75 -15.38 8.28 -11.63
C ASN A 75 -16.25 7.55 -12.67
N ASN A 76 -16.33 8.07 -13.89
CA ASN A 76 -17.00 7.40 -15.02
C ASN A 76 -16.15 6.24 -15.55
N VAL A 77 -15.80 5.31 -14.65
CA VAL A 77 -14.94 4.15 -14.91
C VAL A 77 -15.82 2.97 -15.28
N PRO A 78 -15.61 2.33 -16.43
CA PRO A 78 -16.38 1.15 -16.81
C PRO A 78 -16.26 0.02 -15.77
N TYR A 79 -17.36 -0.66 -15.46
CA TYR A 79 -17.38 -1.71 -14.42
C TYR A 79 -16.34 -2.80 -14.60
N TYR A 80 -16.04 -3.20 -15.84
CA TYR A 80 -15.05 -4.24 -16.14
C TYR A 80 -13.62 -3.88 -15.71
N ILE A 81 -13.30 -2.59 -15.56
CA ILE A 81 -11.99 -2.13 -15.10
C ILE A 81 -11.78 -2.51 -13.63
N TYR A 82 -12.83 -2.47 -12.80
CA TYR A 82 -12.75 -2.89 -11.41
C TYR A 82 -12.45 -4.38 -11.28
N ASP A 83 -13.12 -5.22 -12.07
CA ASP A 83 -12.84 -6.66 -12.13
C ASP A 83 -11.41 -6.91 -12.63
N THR A 84 -11.00 -6.20 -13.68
CA THR A 84 -9.63 -6.28 -14.23
C THR A 84 -8.57 -5.95 -13.19
N VAL A 85 -8.75 -4.87 -12.42
CA VAL A 85 -7.80 -4.48 -11.36
C VAL A 85 -7.77 -5.52 -10.26
N LEU A 86 -8.93 -5.94 -9.76
CA LEU A 86 -9.04 -6.91 -8.69
C LEU A 86 -8.38 -8.24 -9.06
N ASP A 87 -8.68 -8.77 -10.24
CA ASP A 87 -8.14 -10.03 -10.73
C ASP A 87 -6.63 -9.96 -10.95
N ASN A 88 -6.12 -8.87 -11.51
CA ASN A 88 -4.68 -8.73 -11.72
C ASN A 88 -3.91 -8.55 -10.42
N VAL A 89 -4.46 -7.82 -9.44
CA VAL A 89 -3.85 -7.73 -8.10
C VAL A 89 -3.81 -9.11 -7.44
N ILE A 90 -4.93 -9.84 -7.41
CA ILE A 90 -4.99 -11.16 -6.79
C ILE A 90 -4.04 -12.15 -7.49
N ARG A 91 -4.07 -12.20 -8.82
CA ARG A 91 -3.17 -13.05 -9.61
C ARG A 91 -1.71 -12.74 -9.30
N ARG A 92 -1.34 -11.46 -9.29
CA ARG A 92 0.04 -11.04 -9.02
C ARG A 92 0.48 -11.33 -7.59
N LEU A 93 -0.39 -11.14 -6.60
CA LEU A 93 -0.12 -11.52 -5.21
C LEU A 93 0.09 -13.03 -5.08
N GLY A 94 -0.64 -13.83 -5.85
CA GLY A 94 -0.52 -15.29 -5.90
C GLY A 94 0.78 -15.81 -6.54
N ASP A 95 1.53 -14.98 -7.27
CA ASP A 95 2.86 -15.36 -7.78
C ASP A 95 3.89 -15.54 -6.65
N ALA A 96 3.64 -14.93 -5.48
CA ALA A 96 4.48 -15.13 -4.30
C ALA A 96 4.09 -16.43 -3.57
N GLU A 97 5.02 -17.39 -3.52
CA GLU A 97 4.80 -18.74 -2.97
C GLU A 97 4.21 -18.78 -1.55
N ILE A 98 4.47 -17.74 -0.76
CA ILE A 98 4.04 -17.63 0.64
C ILE A 98 2.75 -16.83 0.83
N VAL A 99 2.11 -16.37 -0.25
CA VAL A 99 0.93 -15.49 -0.21
C VAL A 99 -0.30 -16.21 -0.74
N PHE A 100 -1.39 -16.16 0.02
CA PHE A 100 -2.69 -16.68 -0.36
C PHE A 100 -3.69 -15.53 -0.41
N ALA A 101 -3.91 -14.99 -1.61
CA ALA A 101 -4.86 -13.92 -1.85
C ALA A 101 -6.21 -14.47 -2.34
N ASN A 102 -7.30 -14.06 -1.69
CA ASN A 102 -8.67 -14.38 -2.09
C ASN A 102 -9.44 -13.10 -2.41
N SER A 103 -10.39 -13.18 -3.33
CA SER A 103 -11.30 -12.09 -3.64
C SER A 103 -12.37 -11.92 -2.57
N GLY A 104 -12.48 -10.71 -2.03
CA GLY A 104 -13.64 -10.22 -1.28
C GLY A 104 -14.67 -9.51 -2.17
N GLY A 105 -14.41 -9.40 -3.48
CA GLY A 105 -15.32 -8.81 -4.45
C GLY A 105 -15.49 -7.29 -4.28
N LYS A 106 -16.74 -6.82 -4.41
CA LYS A 106 -17.10 -5.42 -4.15
C LYS A 106 -17.02 -5.18 -2.64
N MET A 107 -16.18 -4.23 -2.26
CA MET A 107 -15.95 -3.92 -0.85
C MET A 107 -15.65 -2.42 -0.73
N THR A 108 -16.56 -1.66 -0.11
CA THR A 108 -16.27 -0.26 0.22
C THR A 108 -15.22 -0.19 1.31
N ARG A 109 -14.62 0.99 1.54
CA ARG A 109 -13.73 1.18 2.70
C ARG A 109 -14.40 0.81 4.04
N GLY A 110 -15.70 1.07 4.17
CA GLY A 110 -16.48 0.72 5.36
C GLY A 110 -16.62 -0.80 5.51
N ASP A 111 -16.90 -1.51 4.42
CA ASP A 111 -17.03 -2.96 4.42
C ASP A 111 -15.68 -3.65 4.63
N ALA A 112 -14.61 -3.12 4.05
CA ALA A 112 -13.23 -3.56 4.30
C ALA A 112 -12.87 -3.48 5.79
N SER A 113 -13.21 -2.36 6.44
CA SER A 113 -12.98 -2.19 7.88
C SER A 113 -13.79 -3.19 8.72
N LYS A 114 -15.05 -3.48 8.33
CA LYS A 114 -15.86 -4.49 9.01
C LYS A 114 -15.28 -5.89 8.80
N ALA A 115 -14.91 -6.26 7.58
CA ALA A 115 -14.29 -7.53 7.25
C ALA A 115 -12.99 -7.73 8.03
N ALA A 116 -12.14 -6.70 8.11
CA ALA A 116 -10.89 -6.77 8.86
C ALA A 116 -11.11 -7.04 10.35
N LYS A 117 -12.14 -6.45 10.98
CA LYS A 117 -12.50 -6.74 12.38
C LYS A 117 -13.04 -8.15 12.59
N GLN A 118 -13.65 -8.74 11.56
CA GLN A 118 -14.18 -10.11 11.62
C GLN A 118 -13.08 -11.15 11.39
N GLU A 119 -12.09 -10.82 10.57
CA GLU A 119 -10.94 -11.67 10.29
C GLU A 119 -10.00 -11.76 11.50
N LYS A 120 -9.49 -12.96 11.75
CA LYS A 120 -8.50 -13.24 12.82
C LYS A 120 -7.11 -13.52 12.31
N VAL A 121 -6.99 -13.84 11.02
CA VAL A 121 -5.73 -14.28 10.40
C VAL A 121 -5.45 -13.51 9.11
N ARG A 122 -6.49 -13.20 8.33
CA ARG A 122 -6.32 -12.58 7.01
C ARG A 122 -6.22 -11.07 7.14
N TRP A 123 -5.22 -10.50 6.48
CA TRP A 123 -5.18 -9.07 6.24
C TRP A 123 -6.20 -8.70 5.18
N VAL A 124 -6.81 -7.53 5.32
CA VAL A 124 -7.79 -7.06 4.33
C VAL A 124 -7.17 -5.94 3.52
N VAL A 125 -7.17 -6.11 2.21
CA VAL A 125 -6.72 -5.11 1.24
C VAL A 125 -7.94 -4.47 0.62
N ASN A 126 -8.09 -3.17 0.82
CA ASN A 126 -9.10 -2.35 0.15
C ASN A 126 -8.46 -1.63 -1.04
N LEU A 127 -8.99 -1.86 -2.23
CA LEU A 127 -8.58 -1.20 -3.47
C LEU A 127 -9.59 -0.12 -3.85
N GLU A 128 -9.13 1.02 -4.33
CA GLU A 128 -9.95 2.14 -4.80
C GLU A 128 -9.39 2.64 -6.14
N ILE A 129 -10.23 2.83 -7.14
CA ILE A 129 -9.83 3.46 -8.41
C ILE A 129 -10.24 4.93 -8.35
N ARG A 130 -9.26 5.82 -8.28
CA ARG A 130 -9.48 7.28 -8.25
C ARG A 130 -9.06 7.93 -9.56
N SER A 131 -9.59 9.11 -9.85
CA SER A 131 -9.00 10.02 -10.84
C SER A 131 -7.90 10.85 -10.20
N ILE A 132 -6.81 11.18 -10.90
CA ILE A 132 -5.82 12.13 -10.36
C ILE A 132 -6.39 13.53 -10.12
N TYR A 133 -7.52 13.85 -10.77
CA TYR A 133 -8.15 15.15 -10.65
C TYR A 133 -9.11 15.26 -9.47
N SER A 134 -9.64 14.14 -8.95
CA SER A 134 -10.58 14.15 -7.82
C SER A 134 -9.99 14.85 -6.60
N ASP A 135 -8.69 14.65 -6.35
CA ASP A 135 -8.00 15.26 -5.21
C ASP A 135 -7.64 16.73 -5.45
N SER A 136 -7.61 17.17 -6.71
CA SER A 136 -7.19 18.52 -7.11
C SER A 136 -8.34 19.53 -7.22
N GLY A 137 -9.59 19.09 -7.01
CA GLY A 137 -10.79 19.92 -7.21
C GLY A 137 -11.01 20.36 -8.66
N ARG A 138 -10.24 19.82 -9.61
CA ARG A 138 -10.38 20.10 -11.04
C ARG A 138 -11.48 19.23 -11.62
N GLN A 139 -12.17 19.75 -12.62
CA GLN A 139 -13.18 18.98 -13.35
C GLN A 139 -12.52 17.73 -13.94
N VAL A 140 -12.99 16.57 -13.49
CA VAL A 140 -12.56 15.26 -14.00
C VAL A 140 -12.89 15.24 -15.49
N LYS A 141 -11.86 15.29 -16.34
CA LYS A 141 -12.04 14.97 -17.75
C LYS A 141 -12.26 13.47 -17.84
N ASN A 142 -13.26 13.03 -18.61
CA ASN A 142 -13.62 11.62 -18.82
C ASN A 142 -12.55 10.80 -19.57
N ASN A 143 -11.28 11.21 -19.53
CA ASN A 143 -10.20 10.43 -20.10
C ASN A 143 -9.85 9.31 -19.11
N GLN A 144 -10.05 8.07 -19.57
CA GLN A 144 -9.66 6.84 -18.86
C GLN A 144 -8.14 6.75 -18.61
N ASP A 145 -7.38 7.66 -19.24
CA ASP A 145 -5.95 7.81 -19.19
C ASP A 145 -5.48 8.59 -17.94
N GLU A 146 -6.29 8.73 -16.90
CA GLU A 146 -5.90 9.53 -15.72
C GLU A 146 -6.39 8.91 -14.41
N LEU A 147 -6.42 7.57 -14.38
CA LEU A 147 -6.80 6.79 -13.20
C LEU A 147 -5.58 6.38 -12.39
N VAL A 148 -5.80 6.24 -11.08
CA VAL A 148 -4.83 5.72 -10.12
C VAL A 148 -5.49 4.64 -9.28
N ILE A 149 -4.69 3.66 -8.88
CA ILE A 149 -5.14 2.61 -7.97
C ILE A 149 -4.58 2.95 -6.60
N SER A 150 -5.47 3.27 -5.67
CA SER A 150 -5.15 3.42 -4.27
C SER A 150 -5.40 2.12 -3.54
N TYR A 151 -4.54 1.78 -2.58
CA TYR A 151 -4.74 0.61 -1.73
C TYR A 151 -4.55 0.97 -0.26
N ALA A 152 -5.25 0.24 0.60
CA ALA A 152 -5.06 0.27 2.05
C ALA A 152 -5.09 -1.16 2.61
N VAL A 153 -4.08 -1.50 3.39
CA VAL A 153 -3.91 -2.81 4.02
C VAL A 153 -4.26 -2.70 5.50
N MET A 154 -5.30 -3.40 5.90
CA MET A 154 -5.87 -3.38 7.25
C MET A 154 -5.50 -4.64 8.02
N GLU A 155 -5.05 -4.43 9.25
CA GLU A 155 -4.73 -5.50 10.20
C GLU A 155 -6.00 -6.25 10.61
N PRO A 156 -5.96 -7.61 10.69
CA PRO A 156 -7.07 -8.38 11.25
C PRO A 156 -7.38 -7.94 12.69
N ASP A 157 -8.61 -8.20 13.14
CA ASP A 157 -9.14 -7.86 14.47
C ASP A 157 -9.35 -6.35 14.72
N THR A 158 -8.39 -5.50 14.34
CA THR A 158 -8.41 -4.07 14.67
C THR A 158 -8.90 -3.18 13.53
N ALA A 159 -8.78 -3.64 12.27
CA ALA A 159 -8.95 -2.83 11.06
C ALA A 159 -8.05 -1.59 10.98
N LYS A 160 -6.95 -1.55 11.75
CA LYS A 160 -5.97 -0.47 11.63
C LYS A 160 -5.25 -0.59 10.30
N ILE A 161 -5.21 0.51 9.55
CA ILE A 161 -4.43 0.58 8.32
C ILE A 161 -2.94 0.58 8.71
N LYS A 162 -2.18 -0.43 8.28
CA LYS A 162 -0.73 -0.50 8.49
C LYS A 162 0.04 0.06 7.30
N HIS A 163 -0.48 -0.23 6.11
CA HIS A 163 0.12 0.20 4.85
C HIS A 163 -0.94 0.79 3.95
N SER A 164 -0.54 1.78 3.16
CA SER A 164 -1.40 2.36 2.14
C SER A 164 -0.55 3.04 1.09
N GLY A 165 -1.03 3.05 -0.14
CA GLY A 165 -0.32 3.68 -1.24
C GLY A 165 -1.21 3.96 -2.42
N VAL A 166 -0.58 4.52 -3.46
CA VAL A 166 -1.21 4.84 -4.73
C VAL A 166 -0.25 4.51 -5.86
N THR A 167 -0.71 3.77 -6.86
CA THR A 167 0.00 3.53 -8.13
C THR A 167 -0.69 4.28 -9.25
N ARG A 168 0.12 4.74 -10.21
CA ARG A 168 -0.35 5.56 -11.32
C ARG A 168 -0.15 4.81 -12.62
N GLN A 169 -1.06 5.03 -13.56
CA GLN A 169 -0.85 4.55 -14.91
C GLN A 169 0.37 5.27 -15.55
N HIS A 170 1.30 4.52 -16.14
CA HIS A 170 2.51 5.06 -16.79
C HIS A 170 2.26 5.55 -18.22
N ILE A 171 1.36 6.52 -18.38
CA ILE A 171 0.81 6.96 -19.68
C ILE A 171 1.78 7.86 -20.46
N TYR A 172 2.74 8.42 -19.73
CA TYR A 172 3.72 9.36 -20.26
C TYR A 172 5.13 8.78 -20.38
N GLN A 173 5.34 7.49 -20.06
CA GLN A 173 6.63 6.82 -20.32
C GLN A 173 6.73 6.42 -21.80
N ASN A 174 6.88 7.42 -22.67
CA ASN A 174 7.40 7.18 -24.00
C ASN A 174 8.88 6.83 -23.88
N GLY A 175 9.21 5.54 -23.88
CA GLY A 175 10.60 5.09 -23.96
C GLY A 175 11.24 5.58 -25.27
N ARG A 176 12.41 6.22 -25.19
CA ARG A 176 13.37 6.29 -26.30
C ARG A 176 13.83 4.85 -26.58
N GLY A 177 13.09 4.10 -27.40
CA GLY A 177 13.47 2.73 -27.75
C GLY A 177 12.31 1.81 -28.09
N GLY A 178 11.77 1.94 -29.29
CA GLY A 178 11.43 0.79 -30.14
C GLY A 178 10.26 -0.14 -29.80
N VAL A 179 9.57 -0.03 -28.67
CA VAL A 179 8.34 -0.82 -28.44
C VAL A 179 7.13 0.10 -28.64
N SER A 180 6.38 -0.13 -29.71
CA SER A 180 5.16 0.62 -29.99
C SER A 180 4.12 0.25 -28.94
N LEU A 181 3.91 1.14 -27.96
CA LEU A 181 2.77 1.04 -27.07
C LEU A 181 1.48 1.22 -27.88
N PRO A 182 0.36 0.55 -27.51
CA PRO A 182 -0.92 0.77 -28.15
C PRO A 182 -1.26 2.27 -28.23
N SER A 183 -1.99 2.68 -29.28
CA SER A 183 -2.34 4.08 -29.50
C SER A 183 -2.94 4.70 -28.24
N LYS A 184 -2.39 5.86 -27.82
CA LYS A 184 -2.67 6.52 -26.54
C LYS A 184 -4.14 6.85 -26.28
N ASN A 185 -4.98 6.87 -27.32
CA ASN A 185 -6.39 7.23 -27.24
C ASN A 185 -7.33 6.04 -27.44
N GLY A 186 -6.81 4.80 -27.45
CA GLY A 186 -7.61 3.59 -27.60
C GLY A 186 -7.90 2.92 -26.26
N GLY A 187 -9.09 2.35 -26.08
CA GLY A 187 -9.45 1.61 -24.86
C GLY A 187 -8.52 0.42 -24.55
N VAL A 188 -7.81 -0.10 -25.55
CA VAL A 188 -6.78 -1.13 -25.37
C VAL A 188 -5.56 -0.60 -24.59
N TYR A 189 -5.22 0.68 -24.76
CA TYR A 189 -4.11 1.31 -24.06
C TYR A 189 -4.45 1.60 -22.59
N SER A 190 -5.65 2.11 -22.32
CA SER A 190 -6.12 2.36 -20.95
C SER A 190 -6.28 1.07 -20.15
N GLU A 191 -6.69 -0.03 -20.79
CA GLU A 191 -6.74 -1.35 -20.16
C GLU A 191 -5.33 -1.90 -19.88
N TYR A 192 -4.38 -1.73 -20.80
CA TYR A 192 -2.99 -2.13 -20.55
C TYR A 192 -2.36 -1.32 -19.41
N SER A 193 -2.55 0.00 -19.40
CA SER A 193 -1.95 0.88 -18.40
C SER A 193 -2.51 0.63 -16.99
N ILE A 194 -3.81 0.38 -16.85
CA ILE A 194 -4.42 0.05 -15.56
C ILE A 194 -3.98 -1.34 -15.07
N LYS A 195 -3.80 -2.32 -15.97
CA LYS A 195 -3.24 -3.63 -15.62
C LYS A 195 -1.83 -3.51 -15.06
N GLN A 196 -0.98 -2.69 -15.68
CA GLN A 196 0.37 -2.43 -15.17
C GLN A 196 0.34 -1.73 -13.80
N ALA A 197 -0.54 -0.74 -13.62
CA ALA A 197 -0.72 -0.09 -12.32
C ALA A 197 -1.22 -1.06 -11.24
N ALA A 198 -2.05 -2.04 -11.59
CA ALA A 198 -2.54 -3.08 -10.70
C ALA A 198 -1.41 -4.04 -10.27
N ILE A 199 -0.56 -4.44 -11.22
CA ILE A 199 0.64 -5.24 -10.93
C ILE A 199 1.58 -4.49 -9.99
N GLU A 200 1.83 -3.21 -10.26
CA GLU A 200 2.66 -2.37 -9.39
C GLU A 200 2.04 -2.23 -7.98
N ALA A 201 0.71 -2.13 -7.88
CA ALA A 201 0.03 -2.06 -6.58
C ALA A 201 0.25 -3.35 -5.78
N ALA A 202 0.11 -4.51 -6.44
CA ALA A 202 0.41 -5.81 -5.83
C ALA A 202 1.88 -5.91 -5.40
N ASP A 203 2.83 -5.50 -6.25
CA ASP A 203 4.26 -5.52 -5.91
C ASP A 203 4.58 -4.63 -4.70
N ARG A 204 3.94 -3.45 -4.58
CA ARG A 204 4.08 -2.59 -3.40
C ARG A 204 3.47 -3.21 -2.15
N ILE A 205 2.30 -3.83 -2.26
CA ILE A 205 1.69 -4.57 -1.13
C ILE A 205 2.61 -5.71 -0.68
N LEU A 206 3.24 -6.44 -1.60
CA LEU A 206 4.21 -7.48 -1.23
C LEU A 206 5.45 -6.89 -0.56
N SER A 207 5.96 -5.79 -1.09
CA SER A 207 7.09 -5.06 -0.50
C SER A 207 6.78 -4.55 0.90
N ASP A 208 5.54 -4.15 1.18
CA ASP A 208 5.09 -3.73 2.52
C ASP A 208 5.21 -4.87 3.56
N PHE A 209 5.22 -6.13 3.11
CA PHE A 209 5.46 -7.33 3.93
C PHE A 209 6.87 -7.92 3.78
N ASP A 210 7.81 -7.20 3.16
CA ASP A 210 9.16 -7.66 2.83
C ASP A 210 9.18 -8.92 1.93
N ILE A 211 8.16 -9.09 1.09
CA ILE A 211 8.02 -10.21 0.15
C ILE A 211 8.40 -9.74 -1.26
N SER A 212 9.21 -10.54 -1.95
CA SER A 212 9.53 -10.32 -3.36
C SER A 212 9.01 -11.46 -4.23
N VAL A 213 8.49 -11.12 -5.41
CA VAL A 213 8.14 -12.12 -6.43
C VAL A 213 9.39 -12.45 -7.24
N ARG A 214 9.60 -13.73 -7.57
CA ARG A 214 10.71 -14.12 -8.45
C ARG A 214 10.55 -13.40 -9.80
N GLN A 215 11.57 -12.62 -10.20
CA GLN A 215 11.65 -12.02 -11.53
C GLN A 215 11.71 -13.16 -12.55
N GLY A 216 10.61 -13.38 -13.29
CA GLY A 216 10.58 -14.44 -14.29
C GLY A 216 9.21 -15.01 -14.66
N SER A 217 8.11 -14.54 -14.07
CA SER A 217 6.77 -14.86 -14.57
C SER A 217 6.44 -13.94 -15.76
N PRO A 218 6.56 -14.39 -17.02
CA PRO A 218 6.05 -13.62 -18.15
C PRO A 218 4.53 -13.57 -18.10
N PHE A 219 4.00 -12.48 -18.61
CA PHE A 219 2.57 -12.18 -18.77
C PHE A 219 1.75 -13.31 -19.37
#